data_AF-A0A6G3YUP2-F1
#
_entry.id   AF-A0A6G3YUP2-F1
#
_cell.length_a   1.000
_cell.length_b   1.000
_cell.length_c   1.000
_cell.angle_alpha   90.00
_cell.angle_beta   90.00
_cell.angle_gamma   90.00
#
_symmetry.space_group_name_H-M   'P 1'
#
loop_
_entity.id
_entity.type
_entity.pdbx_description
1 polymer ?
#
loop_
_entity_poly.entity_id
_entity_poly.type
_entity_poly.pdbx_seq_one_letter_code
_entity_poly.pdbx_strand_id
1 'polypeptide(L)'
;MAKRDEVIVRYPLVVSPDVKVTDAIAQMGNSHLSCSTHRTADDLLDELSLEARSSCVLVVADEKVVGILTERDIVRLCAQQQRLDDLEIHQVMTQPVITLRESELTDLFFAINLLQQHQIRHLPILDEQQCLIGMVTHASLRQSLRPLDLLQLRLVADVMTCDVICASPHNSLLKIAQLMTEHQVSSVVIVESNDSGDDPLRRPIGIVTERDLVQFRTLELDLEGCTAAEVMSTPVFVIKPEASLVAVQQTMEQHLIRRLVVTGKRGELLGIVTQTSVLKAFNPLELYRLAQGLERKVVCLEAEKVALLQDRAVELEQQIQDRTAALKAQAERETLLAQVANRIYNSLDIQEISDTCVSEVRSFLSCDRVLVYQFQPDWSGVIVSESVDDSYSSALGNQIQDSCLQQQAATLYSSDHPIVINDIDAAGYSDCHIRLLRQYQVKANLVVPIRVSGQLWGLLIGHQCASYRDWQIEEMTLLQRISVNLAIALKQATTYQQLQVQLRDRLQAEALLRESQQRYATLAAAVPVLKQPALPSGNRFEWNISDCAVHLGYRPKSGDLTKIGKIAAQL
;
A
#
# COMPACT_ATOMS: atom_id res chain seq x y z
N MET A 1 -34.74 -5.24 17.48
CA MET A 1 -36.09 -5.02 18.03
C MET A 1 -36.05 -5.41 19.49
N ALA A 2 -36.04 -4.44 20.40
CA ALA A 2 -36.22 -4.73 21.81
C ALA A 2 -37.64 -5.28 22.03
N LYS A 3 -37.80 -6.22 22.98
CA LYS A 3 -39.11 -6.84 23.23
C LYS A 3 -40.04 -5.79 23.83
N ARG A 4 -41.27 -5.66 23.30
CA ARG A 4 -42.31 -4.75 23.80
C ARG A 4 -42.53 -4.89 25.33
N ASP A 5 -42.41 -6.13 25.82
CA ASP A 5 -42.52 -6.47 27.23
C ASP A 5 -41.44 -5.87 28.14
N GLU A 6 -40.26 -5.51 27.62
CA GLU A 6 -39.15 -4.97 28.41
C GLU A 6 -39.29 -3.46 28.70
N VAL A 7 -40.21 -2.77 28.00
CA VAL A 7 -40.39 -1.30 28.11
C VAL A 7 -41.51 -0.91 29.07
N ILE A 8 -42.49 -1.79 29.25
CA ILE A 8 -43.66 -1.52 30.10
C ILE A 8 -43.31 -1.86 31.55
N VAL A 9 -43.34 -0.87 32.43
CA VAL A 9 -43.23 -1.07 33.87
C VAL A 9 -44.59 -1.55 34.38
N ARG A 10 -44.69 -2.85 34.70
CA ARG A 10 -45.97 -3.53 34.99
C ARG A 10 -46.57 -3.23 36.36
N TYR A 11 -45.79 -2.69 37.29
CA TYR A 11 -46.25 -2.42 38.66
C TYR A 11 -46.00 -0.96 39.07
N PRO A 12 -46.66 0.01 38.40
CA PRO A 12 -46.62 1.41 38.83
C PRO A 12 -47.31 1.57 40.18
N LEU A 13 -47.00 2.66 40.88
CA LEU A 13 -47.67 3.00 42.14
C LEU A 13 -49.10 3.48 41.85
N VAL A 14 -50.10 2.86 42.49
CA VAL A 14 -51.53 3.12 42.26
C VAL A 14 -52.22 3.43 43.58
N VAL A 15 -53.10 4.45 43.58
CA VAL A 15 -53.90 4.87 44.74
C VAL A 15 -55.35 5.15 44.35
N SER A 16 -56.26 5.10 45.32
CA SER A 16 -57.65 5.52 45.12
C SER A 16 -57.78 7.06 45.17
N PRO A 17 -58.85 7.63 44.57
CA PRO A 17 -59.04 9.09 44.49
C PRO A 17 -59.14 9.79 45.85
N ASP A 18 -59.64 9.08 46.87
CA ASP A 18 -59.91 9.61 48.22
C ASP A 18 -58.67 9.61 49.13
N VAL A 19 -57.53 9.11 48.65
CA VAL A 19 -56.27 9.15 49.41
C VAL A 19 -55.78 10.58 49.53
N LYS A 20 -55.22 10.93 50.69
CA LYS A 20 -54.62 12.24 50.92
C LYS A 20 -53.31 12.41 50.14
N VAL A 21 -53.01 13.65 49.73
CA VAL A 21 -51.78 13.96 48.99
C VAL A 21 -50.53 13.60 49.80
N THR A 22 -50.53 13.80 51.11
CA THR A 22 -49.42 13.42 52.00
C THR A 22 -49.13 11.93 52.01
N ASP A 23 -50.18 11.10 51.99
CA ASP A 23 -50.05 9.64 51.97
C ASP A 23 -49.48 9.16 50.63
N ALA A 24 -49.89 9.79 49.52
CA ALA A 24 -49.29 9.52 48.22
C ALA A 24 -47.82 9.93 48.15
N ILE A 25 -47.45 11.09 48.71
CA ILE A 25 -46.05 11.52 48.80
C ILE A 25 -45.22 10.54 49.62
N ALA A 26 -45.75 10.04 50.75
CA ALA A 26 -45.08 9.03 51.56
C ALA A 26 -44.88 7.71 50.79
N GLN A 27 -45.86 7.28 49.99
CA GLN A 27 -45.72 6.09 49.14
C GLN A 27 -44.66 6.27 48.03
N MET A 28 -44.57 7.48 47.43
CA MET A 28 -43.50 7.82 46.49
C MET A 28 -42.11 7.78 47.16
N GLY A 29 -42.01 8.25 48.41
CA GLY A 29 -40.76 8.26 49.18
C GLY A 29 -40.33 6.88 49.71
N ASN A 30 -41.27 6.05 50.17
CA ASN A 30 -41.01 4.74 50.78
C ASN A 30 -40.52 3.67 49.79
N SER A 31 -40.67 3.90 48.49
CA SER A 31 -40.15 3.02 47.43
C SER A 31 -38.60 2.88 47.44
N HIS A 32 -37.90 3.70 48.23
CA HIS A 32 -36.44 3.64 48.42
C HIS A 32 -35.98 2.87 49.67
N LEU A 33 -36.87 2.58 50.63
CA LEU A 33 -36.51 1.95 51.91
C LEU A 33 -36.52 0.41 51.88
N SER A 34 -37.10 -0.22 50.85
CA SER A 34 -37.23 -1.68 50.73
C SER A 34 -36.04 -2.37 50.07
N CYS A 35 -34.83 -1.79 50.10
CA CYS A 35 -33.65 -2.37 49.46
C CYS A 35 -32.64 -2.86 50.52
N SER A 36 -32.87 -4.06 51.05
CA SER A 36 -31.86 -4.81 51.81
C SER A 36 -31.31 -5.97 50.97
N THR A 37 -30.01 -5.85 50.65
CA THR A 37 -29.03 -6.93 50.51
C THR A 37 -29.39 -8.11 49.59
N HIS A 38 -29.19 -7.98 48.28
CA HIS A 38 -28.53 -8.97 47.39
C HIS A 38 -28.64 -8.48 45.93
N ARG A 39 -27.56 -7.91 45.37
CA ARG A 39 -27.49 -7.48 43.96
C ARG A 39 -27.09 -8.65 43.06
N THR A 40 -27.94 -9.02 42.12
CA THR A 40 -27.68 -10.00 41.04
C THR A 40 -28.32 -9.49 39.74
N ALA A 41 -28.08 -10.16 38.59
CA ALA A 41 -28.45 -9.68 37.25
C ALA A 41 -29.95 -9.33 37.00
N ASP A 42 -30.84 -9.55 37.97
CA ASP A 42 -32.22 -9.03 38.00
C ASP A 42 -32.32 -7.53 38.36
N ASP A 43 -31.20 -6.87 38.71
CA ASP A 43 -31.12 -5.44 39.11
C ASP A 43 -31.76 -4.46 38.08
N LEU A 44 -31.83 -4.83 36.79
CA LEU A 44 -32.31 -3.97 35.70
C LEU A 44 -33.84 -3.75 35.70
N LEU A 45 -34.63 -4.74 36.13
CA LEU A 45 -36.09 -4.62 36.25
C LEU A 45 -36.48 -3.92 37.56
N ASP A 46 -35.67 -4.10 38.60
CA ASP A 46 -35.83 -3.43 39.89
C ASP A 46 -35.54 -1.92 39.80
N GLU A 47 -34.50 -1.50 39.07
CA GLU A 47 -34.20 -0.07 38.86
C GLU A 47 -35.32 0.66 38.08
N LEU A 48 -35.86 0.06 37.01
CA LEU A 48 -36.98 0.62 36.24
C LEU A 48 -38.26 0.72 37.08
N SER A 49 -38.50 -0.27 37.92
CA SER A 49 -39.66 -0.33 38.81
C SER A 49 -39.54 0.68 39.95
N LEU A 50 -38.36 0.86 40.55
CA LEU A 50 -38.11 1.90 41.55
C LEU A 50 -38.27 3.30 40.96
N GLU A 51 -37.85 3.50 39.71
CA GLU A 51 -37.91 4.81 39.06
C GLU A 51 -39.35 5.26 38.78
N ALA A 52 -40.17 4.35 38.23
CA ALA A 52 -41.58 4.63 37.98
C ALA A 52 -42.38 4.82 39.27
N ARG A 53 -42.05 4.08 40.35
CA ARG A 53 -42.74 4.17 41.64
C ARG A 53 -42.39 5.41 42.47
N SER A 54 -41.23 6.01 42.23
CA SER A 54 -40.75 7.20 42.97
C SER A 54 -41.15 8.53 42.34
N SER A 55 -41.53 8.56 41.06
CA SER A 55 -41.70 9.81 40.30
C SER A 55 -43.15 10.21 40.01
N CYS A 56 -44.09 9.25 40.09
CA CYS A 56 -45.52 9.52 39.95
C CYS A 56 -46.39 8.45 40.62
N VAL A 57 -47.65 8.80 40.82
CA VAL A 57 -48.71 7.93 41.32
C VAL A 57 -49.88 7.97 40.34
N LEU A 58 -50.39 6.81 39.96
CA LEU A 58 -51.61 6.70 39.17
C LEU A 58 -52.83 6.61 40.06
N VAL A 59 -53.86 7.37 39.71
CA VAL A 59 -55.13 7.40 40.42
C VAL A 59 -56.09 6.51 39.66
N VAL A 60 -56.55 5.45 40.31
CA VAL A 60 -57.43 4.44 39.71
C VAL A 60 -58.73 4.37 40.52
N ALA A 61 -59.85 4.46 39.81
CA ALA A 61 -61.20 4.27 40.34
C ALA A 61 -61.93 3.25 39.48
N ASP A 62 -62.59 2.27 40.09
CA ASP A 62 -63.31 1.21 39.38
C ASP A 62 -62.47 0.53 38.27
N GLU A 63 -61.21 0.18 38.58
CA GLU A 63 -60.23 -0.43 37.65
C GLU A 63 -59.80 0.46 36.46
N LYS A 64 -60.21 1.74 36.43
CA LYS A 64 -59.88 2.69 35.37
C LYS A 64 -58.96 3.80 35.86
N VAL A 65 -57.99 4.17 35.03
CA VAL A 65 -57.10 5.32 35.29
C VAL A 65 -57.90 6.61 35.14
N VAL A 66 -58.07 7.34 36.24
CA VAL A 66 -58.81 8.61 36.29
C VAL A 66 -57.90 9.83 36.43
N GLY A 67 -56.68 9.64 36.93
CA GLY A 67 -55.74 10.74 37.16
C GLY A 67 -54.29 10.28 37.31
N ILE A 68 -53.38 11.24 37.24
CA ILE A 68 -51.96 11.04 37.55
C ILE A 68 -51.48 12.19 38.43
N LEU A 69 -50.71 11.87 39.47
CA LEU A 69 -50.02 12.84 40.32
C LEU A 69 -48.51 12.64 40.16
N THR A 70 -47.77 13.70 39.87
CA THR A 70 -46.31 13.65 39.63
C THR A 70 -45.54 14.53 40.62
N GLU A 71 -44.21 14.34 40.71
CA GLU A 71 -43.32 15.24 41.47
C GLU A 71 -43.56 16.72 41.10
N ARG A 72 -43.86 17.02 39.82
CA ARG A 72 -44.13 18.37 39.33
C ARG A 72 -45.41 18.98 39.92
N ASP A 73 -46.46 18.16 40.05
CA ASP A 73 -47.71 18.62 40.66
C ASP A 73 -47.49 19.00 42.13
N ILE A 74 -46.72 18.19 42.87
CA ILE A 74 -46.36 18.46 44.26
C ILE A 74 -45.54 19.75 44.38
N VAL A 75 -44.55 19.96 43.52
CA VAL A 75 -43.74 21.20 43.49
C VAL A 75 -44.61 22.42 43.18
N ARG A 76 -45.56 22.31 42.25
CA ARG A 76 -46.52 23.38 41.95
C ARG A 76 -47.38 23.74 43.17
N LEU A 77 -47.90 22.75 43.90
CA LEU A 77 -48.67 22.97 45.12
C LEU A 77 -47.82 23.64 46.21
N CYS A 78 -46.55 23.23 46.33
CA CYS A 78 -45.58 23.84 47.25
C CYS A 78 -45.30 25.30 46.91
N ALA A 79 -45.12 25.62 45.62
CA ALA A 79 -44.89 26.98 45.15
C ALA A 79 -46.09 27.91 45.40
N GLN A 80 -47.30 27.35 45.44
CA GLN A 80 -48.56 28.04 45.78
C GLN A 80 -48.83 28.11 47.29
N GLN A 81 -47.94 27.55 48.13
CA GLN A 81 -48.09 27.48 49.58
C GLN A 81 -49.39 26.80 50.05
N GLN A 82 -49.92 25.86 49.27
CA GLN A 82 -51.11 25.12 49.67
C GLN A 82 -50.80 24.13 50.79
N ARG A 83 -51.75 23.96 51.72
CA ARG A 83 -51.64 22.97 52.79
C ARG A 83 -52.00 21.59 52.24
N LEU A 84 -51.02 20.69 52.17
CA LEU A 84 -51.17 19.37 51.55
C LEU A 84 -51.93 18.36 52.44
N ASP A 85 -51.94 18.56 53.77
CA ASP A 85 -52.51 17.62 54.76
C ASP A 85 -54.02 17.40 54.62
N ASP A 86 -54.71 18.39 54.04
CA ASP A 86 -56.17 18.43 53.91
C ASP A 86 -56.63 18.16 52.47
N LEU A 87 -55.70 18.00 51.53
CA LEU A 87 -56.01 17.81 50.11
C LEU A 87 -56.11 16.32 49.79
N GLU A 88 -57.20 15.98 49.10
CA GLU A 88 -57.39 14.67 48.49
C GLU A 88 -56.82 14.68 47.06
N ILE A 89 -56.32 13.53 46.60
CA ILE A 89 -55.61 13.44 45.33
C ILE A 89 -56.49 13.84 44.14
N HIS A 90 -57.79 13.50 44.14
CA HIS A 90 -58.70 13.85 43.04
C HIS A 90 -58.81 15.36 42.80
N GLN A 91 -58.54 16.19 43.82
CA GLN A 91 -58.60 17.64 43.74
C GLN A 91 -57.38 18.24 43.03
N VAL A 92 -56.25 17.52 43.01
CA VAL A 92 -54.95 18.04 42.53
C VAL A 92 -54.36 17.22 41.39
N MET A 93 -54.88 16.03 41.12
CA MET A 93 -54.39 15.14 40.06
C MET A 93 -54.56 15.79 38.68
N THR A 94 -53.62 15.49 37.78
CA THR A 94 -53.75 15.87 36.38
C THR A 94 -54.79 14.98 35.70
N GLN A 95 -55.80 15.61 35.09
CA GLN A 95 -56.89 14.98 34.36
C GLN A 95 -57.31 15.85 33.15
N PRO A 96 -57.64 15.27 31.98
CA PRO A 96 -57.60 13.84 31.67
C PRO A 96 -56.16 13.31 31.49
N VAL A 97 -55.93 12.05 31.87
CA VAL A 97 -54.62 11.40 31.71
C VAL A 97 -54.43 10.98 30.27
N ILE A 98 -53.27 11.30 29.71
CA ILE A 98 -52.87 10.81 28.40
C ILE A 98 -52.44 9.36 28.56
N THR A 99 -53.13 8.45 27.88
CA THR A 99 -52.89 7.01 27.94
C THR A 99 -52.65 6.44 26.54
N LEU A 100 -52.13 5.22 26.47
CA LEU A 100 -51.89 4.51 25.22
C LEU A 100 -52.38 3.06 25.35
N ARG A 101 -53.03 2.50 24.33
CA ARG A 101 -53.40 1.08 24.35
C ARG A 101 -52.19 0.21 24.03
N GLU A 102 -52.08 -0.96 24.64
CA GLU A 102 -51.01 -1.92 24.34
C GLU A 102 -50.97 -2.31 22.85
N SER A 103 -52.14 -2.43 22.21
CA SER A 103 -52.25 -2.71 20.76
C SER A 103 -51.73 -1.57 19.89
N GLU A 104 -51.79 -0.32 20.36
CA GLU A 104 -51.30 0.87 19.67
C GLU A 104 -49.79 1.08 19.85
N LEU A 105 -49.17 0.44 20.86
CA LEU A 105 -47.73 0.42 21.09
C LEU A 105 -47.00 -0.46 20.06
N THR A 106 -47.12 -0.07 18.78
CA THR A 106 -46.54 -0.77 17.64
C THR A 106 -45.03 -0.58 17.56
N ASP A 107 -44.56 0.62 17.89
CA ASP A 107 -43.17 1.08 17.81
C ASP A 107 -42.82 1.99 19.01
N LEU A 108 -41.59 1.87 19.53
CA LEU A 108 -41.08 2.69 20.63
C LEU A 108 -41.01 4.17 20.26
N PHE A 109 -40.77 4.48 18.98
CA PHE A 109 -40.75 5.87 18.50
C PHE A 109 -42.12 6.55 18.62
N PHE A 110 -43.22 5.79 18.54
CA PHE A 110 -44.56 6.34 18.76
C PHE A 110 -44.74 6.80 20.21
N ALA A 111 -44.32 5.97 21.19
CA ALA A 111 -44.35 6.34 22.61
C ALA A 111 -43.42 7.54 22.91
N ILE A 112 -42.22 7.58 22.32
CA ILE A 112 -41.30 8.73 22.45
C ILE A 112 -41.97 10.01 21.92
N ASN A 113 -42.62 9.94 20.76
CA ASN A 113 -43.30 11.09 20.17
C ASN A 113 -44.45 11.58 21.06
N LEU A 114 -45.28 10.66 21.56
CA LEU A 114 -46.40 11.02 22.44
C LEU A 114 -45.91 11.69 23.74
N LEU A 115 -44.86 11.14 24.36
CA LEU A 115 -44.23 11.75 25.55
C LEU A 115 -43.68 13.15 25.25
N GLN A 116 -43.01 13.34 24.11
CA GLN A 116 -42.45 14.63 23.69
C GLN A 116 -43.53 15.66 23.34
N GLN A 117 -44.51 15.28 22.53
CA GLN A 117 -45.59 16.14 22.05
C GLN A 117 -46.38 16.72 23.23
N HIS A 118 -46.67 15.89 24.23
CA HIS A 118 -47.43 16.30 25.40
C HIS A 118 -46.55 16.77 26.57
N GLN A 119 -45.23 16.77 26.42
CA GLN A 119 -44.26 17.18 27.45
C GLN A 119 -44.43 16.43 28.79
N ILE A 120 -44.82 15.17 28.71
CA ILE A 120 -45.00 14.26 29.84
C ILE A 120 -43.84 13.27 29.93
N ARG A 121 -43.65 12.68 31.11
CA ARG A 121 -42.58 11.70 31.38
C ARG A 121 -43.08 10.28 31.63
N HIS A 122 -44.38 10.15 31.85
CA HIS A 122 -45.08 8.94 32.29
C HIS A 122 -46.28 8.74 31.38
N LEU A 123 -46.33 7.60 30.71
CA LEU A 123 -47.41 7.23 29.80
C LEU A 123 -48.03 5.91 30.28
N PRO A 124 -49.21 5.95 30.91
CA PRO A 124 -49.93 4.75 31.29
C PRO A 124 -50.38 3.94 30.07
N ILE A 125 -50.18 2.63 30.15
CA ILE A 125 -50.55 1.67 29.11
C ILE A 125 -51.80 0.91 29.57
N LEU A 126 -52.81 0.89 28.71
CA LEU A 126 -54.09 0.25 28.98
C LEU A 126 -54.33 -0.97 28.08
N ASP A 127 -55.14 -1.90 28.56
CA ASP A 127 -55.68 -2.99 27.74
C ASP A 127 -56.86 -2.52 26.86
N GLU A 128 -57.44 -3.45 26.10
CA GLU A 128 -58.63 -3.17 25.29
C GLU A 128 -59.88 -2.86 26.12
N GLN A 129 -59.90 -3.28 27.38
CA GLN A 129 -60.96 -3.02 28.35
C GLN A 129 -60.77 -1.68 29.10
N GLN A 130 -59.73 -0.90 28.79
CA GLN A 130 -59.33 0.35 29.47
C GLN A 130 -58.81 0.17 30.90
N CYS A 131 -58.40 -1.04 31.27
CA CYS A 131 -57.74 -1.34 32.54
C CYS A 131 -56.24 -1.11 32.42
N LEU A 132 -55.60 -0.76 33.54
CA LEU A 132 -54.17 -0.46 33.60
C LEU A 132 -53.32 -1.73 33.45
N ILE A 133 -52.46 -1.80 32.43
CA ILE A 133 -51.45 -2.85 32.25
C ILE A 133 -50.12 -2.45 32.91
N GLY A 134 -49.76 -1.17 32.79
CA GLY A 134 -48.48 -0.67 33.27
C GLY A 134 -48.18 0.75 32.79
N MET A 135 -46.91 1.13 32.75
CA MET A 135 -46.48 2.48 32.39
C MET A 135 -45.18 2.47 31.60
N VAL A 136 -45.09 3.34 30.60
CA VAL A 136 -43.86 3.65 29.87
C VAL A 136 -43.27 4.96 30.37
N THR A 137 -41.97 5.00 30.61
CA THR A 137 -41.25 6.19 31.07
C THR A 137 -40.05 6.48 30.18
N HIS A 138 -39.49 7.69 30.30
CA HIS A 138 -38.23 8.02 29.63
C HIS A 138 -37.09 7.05 30.00
N ALA A 139 -37.06 6.55 31.24
CA ALA A 139 -36.08 5.60 31.68
C ALA A 139 -36.24 4.22 31.01
N SER A 140 -37.46 3.70 30.96
CA SER A 140 -37.74 2.40 30.34
C SER A 140 -37.48 2.41 28.83
N LEU A 141 -37.83 3.51 28.15
CA LEU A 141 -37.51 3.70 26.73
C LEU A 141 -36.00 3.75 26.49
N ARG A 142 -35.24 4.52 27.28
CA ARG A 142 -33.79 4.64 27.13
C ARG A 142 -33.06 3.32 27.32
N GLN A 143 -33.49 2.51 28.29
CA GLN A 143 -32.86 1.21 28.58
C GLN A 143 -33.10 0.21 27.45
N SER A 144 -34.31 0.20 26.89
CA SER A 144 -34.69 -0.64 25.76
C SER A 144 -33.94 -0.30 24.46
N LEU A 145 -33.51 0.95 24.32
CA LEU A 145 -32.82 1.45 23.12
C LEU A 145 -31.28 1.21 23.12
N ARG A 146 -30.70 0.49 24.09
CA ARG A 146 -29.23 0.29 24.14
C ARG A 146 -28.71 -0.84 23.21
N PRO A 147 -27.55 -0.66 22.55
CA PRO A 147 -26.93 0.57 22.06
C PRO A 147 -27.07 0.67 20.53
N LEU A 148 -27.67 1.76 20.04
CA LEU A 148 -27.45 2.20 18.67
C LEU A 148 -26.18 3.06 18.65
N ASP A 149 -25.26 2.82 17.71
CA ASP A 149 -24.03 3.60 17.46
C ASP A 149 -24.27 5.12 17.42
N LEU A 150 -25.53 5.54 17.24
CA LEU A 150 -26.02 6.91 17.30
C LEU A 150 -25.60 7.70 18.55
N LEU A 151 -25.63 7.12 19.76
CA LEU A 151 -25.22 7.86 20.97
C LEU A 151 -23.71 8.08 21.03
N GLN A 152 -22.91 7.24 20.36
CA GLN A 152 -21.46 7.44 20.27
C GLN A 152 -21.10 8.57 19.32
N LEU A 153 -21.90 8.73 18.25
CA LEU A 153 -21.65 9.70 17.19
C LEU A 153 -22.19 11.11 17.49
N ARG A 154 -23.07 11.26 18.49
CA ARG A 154 -23.66 12.55 18.90
C ARG A 154 -22.89 13.15 20.09
N LEU A 155 -22.74 14.47 20.06
CA LEU A 155 -22.08 15.23 21.12
C LEU A 155 -23.10 15.82 22.09
N VAL A 156 -22.65 16.10 23.31
CA VAL A 156 -23.41 16.84 24.32
C VAL A 156 -23.93 18.16 23.78
N ALA A 157 -23.09 18.90 23.03
CA ALA A 157 -23.45 20.17 22.42
C ALA A 157 -24.68 20.09 21.49
N ASP A 158 -24.96 18.94 20.90
CA ASP A 158 -26.06 18.75 19.95
C ASP A 158 -27.44 18.65 20.63
N VAL A 159 -27.48 18.35 21.93
CA VAL A 159 -28.73 18.07 22.67
C VAL A 159 -28.88 18.86 23.96
N MET A 160 -27.81 19.51 24.45
CA MET A 160 -27.84 20.28 25.68
C MET A 160 -28.83 21.46 25.59
N THR A 161 -29.45 21.79 26.72
CA THR A 161 -30.24 23.02 26.84
C THR A 161 -29.33 24.12 27.35
N CYS A 162 -29.12 25.17 26.55
CA CYS A 162 -28.23 26.28 26.88
C CYS A 162 -28.87 27.31 27.81
N ASP A 163 -30.21 27.46 27.75
CA ASP A 163 -30.95 28.36 28.64
C ASP A 163 -31.20 27.67 29.98
N VAL A 164 -30.23 27.82 30.89
CA VAL A 164 -30.26 27.17 32.20
C VAL A 164 -30.80 28.14 33.24
N ILE A 165 -31.89 27.75 33.89
CA ILE A 165 -32.44 28.49 35.03
C ILE A 165 -31.51 28.34 36.23
N CYS A 166 -31.07 29.49 36.74
CA CYS A 166 -30.09 29.58 37.81
C CYS A 166 -30.69 30.27 39.06
N ALA A 167 -30.18 29.91 40.24
CA ALA A 167 -30.49 30.59 41.49
C ALA A 167 -29.24 30.83 42.32
N SER A 168 -29.31 31.79 43.24
CA SER A 168 -28.26 32.07 44.22
C SER A 168 -28.31 31.03 45.36
N PRO A 169 -27.16 30.67 45.97
CA PRO A 169 -27.12 29.80 47.15
C PRO A 169 -27.97 30.30 48.31
N HIS A 170 -28.23 31.61 48.39
CA HIS A 170 -29.03 32.23 49.44
C HIS A 170 -30.53 32.26 49.16
N ASN A 171 -30.99 31.79 47.99
CA ASN A 171 -32.42 31.75 47.71
C ASN A 171 -33.10 30.64 48.52
N SER A 172 -34.27 30.96 49.09
CA SER A 172 -35.13 29.99 49.79
C SER A 172 -35.59 28.87 48.85
N LEU A 173 -35.90 27.70 49.39
CA LEU A 173 -36.46 26.59 48.61
C LEU A 173 -37.83 26.91 48.01
N LEU A 174 -38.63 27.75 48.66
CA LEU A 174 -39.90 28.25 48.10
C LEU A 174 -39.65 29.01 46.79
N LYS A 175 -38.66 29.92 46.78
CA LYS A 175 -38.27 30.64 45.57
C LYS A 175 -37.78 29.69 44.47
N ILE A 176 -37.05 28.64 44.83
CA ILE A 176 -36.63 27.60 43.88
C ILE A 176 -37.85 26.84 43.31
N ALA A 177 -38.81 26.45 44.15
CA ALA A 177 -40.06 25.80 43.71
C ALA A 177 -40.87 26.70 42.76
N GLN A 178 -40.92 28.01 43.04
CA GLN A 178 -41.53 29.00 42.16
C GLN A 178 -40.80 29.09 40.82
N LEU A 179 -39.46 29.16 40.82
CA LEU A 179 -38.67 29.17 39.57
C LEU A 179 -38.89 27.90 38.74
N MET A 180 -38.95 26.72 39.38
CA MET A 180 -39.26 25.47 38.68
C MET A 180 -40.65 25.49 38.04
N THR A 181 -41.65 26.03 38.75
CA THR A 181 -43.04 26.11 38.28
C THR A 181 -43.21 27.13 37.16
N GLU A 182 -42.63 28.32 37.32
CA GLU A 182 -42.72 29.44 36.35
C GLU A 182 -42.05 29.08 35.02
N HIS A 183 -40.84 28.50 35.08
CA HIS A 183 -40.08 28.13 33.88
C HIS A 183 -40.33 26.70 33.40
N GLN A 184 -41.19 25.94 34.09
CA GLN A 184 -41.51 24.54 33.79
C GLN A 184 -40.27 23.63 33.70
N VAL A 185 -39.27 23.89 34.54
CA VAL A 185 -38.01 23.14 34.60
C VAL A 185 -37.99 22.20 35.79
N SER A 186 -37.34 21.04 35.63
CA SER A 186 -37.28 20.02 36.70
C SER A 186 -36.10 20.18 37.66
N SER A 187 -35.19 21.11 37.38
CA SER A 187 -34.03 21.46 38.23
C SER A 187 -33.65 22.92 38.05
N VAL A 188 -33.07 23.47 39.11
CA VAL A 188 -32.43 24.78 39.11
C VAL A 188 -30.96 24.58 39.47
N VAL A 189 -30.07 25.15 38.67
CA VAL A 189 -28.63 25.11 38.92
C VAL A 189 -28.25 26.25 39.86
N ILE A 190 -27.59 25.93 40.96
CA ILE A 190 -27.13 26.93 41.92
C ILE A 190 -25.77 27.44 41.46
N VAL A 191 -25.67 28.75 41.28
CA VAL A 191 -24.46 29.41 40.80
C VAL A 191 -23.92 30.35 41.86
N GLU A 192 -22.59 30.35 42.01
CA GLU A 192 -21.93 31.32 42.88
C GLU A 192 -22.04 32.71 42.27
N SER A 193 -22.53 33.67 43.05
CA SER A 193 -22.65 35.06 42.64
C SER A 193 -21.35 35.77 43.04
N ASN A 194 -20.41 35.93 42.10
CA ASN A 194 -19.25 36.79 42.35
C ASN A 194 -19.68 38.26 42.21
N ASP A 195 -20.00 38.90 43.33
CA ASP A 195 -20.29 40.35 43.38
C ASP A 195 -19.02 41.20 43.14
N SER A 196 -17.83 40.60 43.18
CA SER A 196 -16.58 41.22 42.72
C SER A 196 -16.53 41.16 41.19
N GLY A 197 -16.82 42.29 40.55
CA GLY A 197 -16.99 42.47 39.09
C GLY A 197 -15.80 42.16 38.16
N ASP A 198 -14.90 41.25 38.55
CA ASP A 198 -13.76 40.80 37.76
C ASP A 198 -14.00 39.48 37.00
N ASP A 199 -15.06 38.72 37.31
CA ASP A 199 -15.39 37.49 36.57
C ASP A 199 -16.92 37.34 36.33
N PRO A 200 -17.43 37.63 35.11
CA PRO A 200 -18.84 37.43 34.77
C PRO A 200 -19.20 35.95 34.54
N LEU A 201 -18.25 35.02 34.66
CA LEU A 201 -18.49 33.59 34.43
C LEU A 201 -19.33 33.00 35.56
N ARG A 202 -20.55 32.58 35.22
CA ARG A 202 -21.43 31.84 36.13
C ARG A 202 -20.84 30.47 36.40
N ARG A 203 -20.46 30.17 37.65
CA ARG A 203 -19.89 28.88 38.04
C ARG A 203 -20.94 28.06 38.79
N PRO A 204 -21.30 26.87 38.30
CA PRO A 204 -22.28 26.02 38.96
C PRO A 204 -21.64 25.32 40.17
N ILE A 205 -22.22 25.53 41.35
CA ILE A 205 -21.72 24.96 42.62
C ILE A 205 -22.60 23.81 43.13
N GLY A 206 -23.87 23.81 42.76
CA GLY A 206 -24.82 22.79 43.17
C GLY A 206 -26.05 22.74 42.29
N ILE A 207 -26.95 21.82 42.61
CA ILE A 207 -28.22 21.66 41.90
C ILE A 207 -29.32 21.28 42.89
N VAL A 208 -30.53 21.80 42.65
CA VAL A 208 -31.75 21.41 43.36
C VAL A 208 -32.75 20.92 42.33
N THR A 209 -33.44 19.82 42.62
CA THR A 209 -34.35 19.14 41.70
C THR A 209 -35.76 19.02 42.27
N GLU A 210 -36.75 18.74 41.42
CA GLU A 210 -38.15 18.47 41.85
C GLU A 210 -38.19 17.38 42.94
N ARG A 211 -37.41 16.32 42.78
CA ARG A 211 -37.31 15.21 43.74
C ARG A 211 -36.83 15.67 45.12
N ASP A 212 -35.83 16.55 45.15
CA ASP A 212 -35.28 17.06 46.40
C ASP A 212 -36.37 17.85 47.15
N LEU A 213 -37.12 18.71 46.45
CA LEU A 213 -38.24 19.47 47.04
C LEU A 213 -39.34 18.57 47.60
N VAL A 214 -39.71 17.50 46.88
CA VAL A 214 -40.69 16.52 47.36
C VAL A 214 -40.16 15.82 48.62
N GLN A 215 -38.90 15.38 48.61
CA GLN A 215 -38.28 14.73 49.77
C GLN A 215 -38.19 15.66 50.98
N PHE A 216 -37.84 16.94 50.77
CA PHE A 216 -37.75 17.92 51.86
C PHE A 216 -39.11 18.17 52.52
N ARG A 217 -40.20 18.14 51.74
CA ARG A 217 -41.55 18.20 52.29
C ARG A 217 -41.92 16.98 53.13
N THR A 218 -41.53 15.77 52.71
CA THR A 218 -41.71 14.56 53.53
C THR A 218 -40.96 14.63 54.85
N LEU A 219 -39.84 15.37 54.89
CA LEU A 219 -39.04 15.61 56.09
C LEU A 219 -39.52 16.83 56.90
N GLU A 220 -40.69 17.41 56.57
CA GLU A 220 -41.29 18.57 57.23
C GLU A 220 -40.37 19.81 57.27
N LEU A 221 -39.47 19.95 56.28
CA LEU A 221 -38.60 21.12 56.17
C LEU A 221 -39.40 22.38 55.80
N ASP A 222 -39.03 23.49 56.43
CA ASP A 222 -39.56 24.81 56.10
C ASP A 222 -38.94 25.34 54.81
N LEU A 223 -39.73 25.37 53.73
CA LEU A 223 -39.26 25.86 52.43
C LEU A 223 -39.01 27.38 52.41
N GLU A 224 -39.57 28.16 53.34
CA GLU A 224 -39.31 29.60 53.42
C GLU A 224 -37.99 29.88 54.14
N GLY A 225 -37.75 29.22 55.27
CA GLY A 225 -36.54 29.39 56.07
C GLY A 225 -35.29 28.72 55.51
N CYS A 226 -35.42 27.55 54.86
CA CYS A 226 -34.26 26.82 54.34
C CYS A 226 -33.74 27.40 53.03
N THR A 227 -32.42 27.58 52.96
CA THR A 227 -31.73 28.09 51.78
C THR A 227 -31.26 26.98 50.84
N ALA A 228 -31.02 27.31 49.57
CA ALA A 228 -30.49 26.38 48.59
C ALA A 228 -29.13 25.78 49.01
N ALA A 229 -28.26 26.59 49.62
CA ALA A 229 -26.93 26.17 50.05
C ALA A 229 -26.94 25.05 51.10
N GLU A 230 -27.97 24.99 51.94
CA GLU A 230 -28.10 24.01 53.01
C GLU A 230 -28.44 22.60 52.49
N VAL A 231 -29.10 22.52 51.32
CA VAL A 231 -29.71 21.27 50.87
C VAL A 231 -29.36 20.89 49.42
N MET A 232 -28.69 21.76 48.66
CA MET A 232 -28.29 21.46 47.28
C MET A 232 -27.33 20.27 47.22
N SER A 233 -27.44 19.48 46.15
CA SER A 233 -26.42 18.48 45.85
C SER A 233 -25.14 19.18 45.41
N THR A 234 -24.05 19.01 46.17
CA THR A 234 -22.73 19.59 45.90
C THR A 234 -21.62 18.58 46.22
N PRO A 235 -20.56 18.47 45.39
CA PRO A 235 -20.33 19.20 44.13
C PRO A 235 -21.26 18.71 43.01
N VAL A 236 -21.65 19.61 42.11
CA VAL A 236 -22.49 19.25 40.96
C VAL A 236 -21.71 18.42 39.94
N PHE A 237 -22.33 17.36 39.42
CA PHE A 237 -21.73 16.54 38.38
C PHE A 237 -21.72 17.28 37.03
N VAL A 238 -20.54 17.39 36.44
CA VAL A 238 -20.30 18.16 35.21
C VAL A 238 -19.86 17.29 34.04
N ILE A 239 -20.19 17.73 32.82
CA ILE A 239 -19.71 17.14 31.58
C ILE A 239 -19.27 18.23 30.58
N LYS A 240 -18.38 17.88 29.66
CA LYS A 240 -17.90 18.79 28.60
C LYS A 240 -18.80 18.74 27.36
N PRO A 241 -18.95 19.85 26.62
CA PRO A 241 -19.81 19.90 25.43
C PRO A 241 -19.32 18.99 24.29
N GLU A 242 -18.03 18.67 24.25
CA GLU A 242 -17.42 17.78 23.26
C GLU A 242 -17.50 16.28 23.65
N ALA A 243 -18.06 15.95 24.80
CA ALA A 243 -18.26 14.56 25.21
C ALA A 243 -19.38 13.90 24.40
N SER A 244 -19.32 12.58 24.25
CA SER A 244 -20.38 11.81 23.57
C SER A 244 -21.59 11.60 24.48
N LEU A 245 -22.76 11.33 23.88
CA LEU A 245 -23.96 11.00 24.65
C LEU A 245 -23.88 9.66 25.37
N VAL A 246 -23.00 8.74 24.94
CA VAL A 246 -22.69 7.53 25.71
C VAL A 246 -22.02 7.88 27.04
N ALA A 247 -21.10 8.85 27.06
CA ALA A 247 -20.47 9.29 28.30
C ALA A 247 -21.52 9.88 29.26
N VAL A 248 -22.44 10.72 28.75
CA VAL A 248 -23.58 11.25 29.54
C VAL A 248 -24.36 10.10 30.19
N GLN A 249 -24.75 9.11 29.38
CA GLN A 249 -25.55 7.99 29.85
C GLN A 249 -24.83 7.18 30.93
N GLN A 250 -23.55 6.87 30.72
CA GLN A 250 -22.73 6.13 31.68
C GLN A 250 -22.59 6.90 32.99
N THR A 251 -22.28 8.20 32.94
CA THR A 251 -22.17 9.02 34.15
C THR A 251 -23.50 9.12 34.91
N MET A 252 -24.62 9.26 34.18
CA MET A 252 -25.95 9.26 34.79
C MET A 252 -26.26 7.96 35.53
N GLU A 253 -25.94 6.81 34.93
CA GLU A 253 -26.20 5.50 35.52
C GLU A 253 -25.26 5.20 36.70
N GLN A 254 -23.96 5.48 36.55
CA GLN A 254 -22.96 5.25 37.59
C GLN A 254 -23.28 6.03 38.88
N HIS A 255 -23.80 7.24 38.74
CA HIS A 255 -24.12 8.11 39.88
C HIS A 255 -25.61 8.11 40.24
N LEU A 256 -26.44 7.32 39.55
CA LEU A 256 -27.90 7.28 39.74
C LEU A 256 -28.56 8.67 39.67
N ILE A 257 -28.04 9.52 38.78
CA ILE A 257 -28.51 10.89 38.55
C ILE A 257 -29.17 11.01 37.17
N ARG A 258 -30.10 11.96 37.04
CA ARG A 258 -30.89 12.15 35.81
C ARG A 258 -30.43 13.31 34.95
N ARG A 259 -29.45 14.08 35.43
CA ARG A 259 -29.04 15.35 34.83
C ARG A 259 -27.58 15.63 35.12
N LEU A 260 -26.91 16.26 34.16
CA LEU A 260 -25.53 16.70 34.23
C LEU A 260 -25.44 18.15 33.80
N VAL A 261 -24.61 18.92 34.48
CA VAL A 261 -24.34 20.31 34.13
C VAL A 261 -23.23 20.36 33.09
N VAL A 262 -23.43 21.09 32.00
CA VAL A 262 -22.42 21.27 30.96
C VAL A 262 -21.56 22.48 31.29
N THR A 263 -20.25 22.27 31.38
CA THR A 263 -19.30 23.34 31.69
C THR A 263 -18.26 23.54 30.59
N GLY A 264 -17.86 24.79 30.39
CA GLY A 264 -16.80 25.17 29.48
C GLY A 264 -15.40 24.85 30.05
N LYS A 265 -14.36 25.32 29.35
CA LYS A 265 -12.97 25.06 29.74
C LYS A 265 -12.57 25.77 31.04
N ARG A 266 -13.25 26.87 31.39
CA ARG A 266 -12.99 27.67 32.59
C ARG A 266 -13.93 27.33 33.75
N GLY A 267 -14.77 26.30 33.59
CA GLY A 267 -15.77 25.90 34.58
C GLY A 267 -17.05 26.74 34.54
N GLU A 268 -17.22 27.55 33.51
CA GLU A 268 -18.43 28.34 33.30
C GLU A 268 -19.60 27.44 32.90
N LEU A 269 -20.80 27.78 33.37
CA LEU A 269 -22.04 27.12 33.00
C LEU A 269 -22.37 27.41 31.53
N LEU A 270 -22.43 26.35 30.72
CA LEU A 270 -22.82 26.42 29.30
C LEU A 270 -24.20 25.84 29.05
N GLY A 271 -24.63 24.87 29.84
CA GLY A 271 -25.89 24.17 29.60
C GLY A 271 -26.22 23.10 30.64
N ILE A 272 -27.30 22.38 30.42
CA ILE A 272 -27.68 21.18 31.17
C ILE A 272 -28.11 20.08 30.19
N VAL A 273 -27.73 18.83 30.49
CA VAL A 273 -28.23 17.65 29.78
C VAL A 273 -29.04 16.81 30.75
N THR A 274 -30.26 16.47 30.36
CA THR A 274 -31.17 15.61 31.13
C THR A 274 -31.43 14.30 30.39
N GLN A 275 -31.97 13.29 31.07
CA GLN A 275 -32.44 12.06 30.40
C GLN A 275 -33.40 12.36 29.23
N THR A 276 -34.30 13.34 29.38
CA THR A 276 -35.19 13.80 28.29
C THR A 276 -34.41 14.35 27.11
N SER A 277 -33.30 15.06 27.36
CA SER A 277 -32.44 15.62 26.30
C SER A 277 -31.75 14.51 25.52
N VAL A 278 -31.30 13.45 26.19
CA VAL A 278 -30.70 12.27 25.53
C VAL A 278 -31.73 11.57 24.63
N LEU A 279 -32.99 11.46 25.05
CA LEU A 279 -34.05 10.87 24.22
C LEU A 279 -34.35 11.68 22.94
N LYS A 280 -34.08 12.99 22.91
CA LYS A 280 -34.20 13.79 21.68
C LYS A 280 -33.26 13.33 20.57
N ALA A 281 -32.14 12.69 20.91
CA ALA A 281 -31.21 12.11 19.92
C ALA A 281 -31.85 10.99 19.08
N PHE A 282 -32.93 10.37 19.58
CA PHE A 282 -33.66 9.30 18.90
C PHE A 282 -34.91 9.81 18.18
N ASN A 283 -35.11 11.12 18.04
CA ASN A 283 -36.26 11.64 17.31
C ASN A 283 -36.16 11.26 15.81
N PRO A 284 -37.19 10.66 15.20
CA PRO A 284 -37.16 10.25 13.79
C PRO A 284 -36.79 11.38 12.81
N LEU A 285 -37.16 12.63 13.10
CA LEU A 285 -36.81 13.78 12.27
C LEU A 285 -35.30 14.08 12.29
N GLU A 286 -34.66 13.90 13.45
CA GLU A 286 -33.21 14.08 13.60
C GLU A 286 -32.44 12.96 12.88
N LEU A 287 -32.94 11.73 12.95
CA LEU A 287 -32.37 10.59 12.22
C LEU A 287 -32.49 10.75 10.71
N TYR A 288 -33.63 11.25 10.23
CA TYR A 288 -33.84 11.53 8.80
C TYR A 288 -32.87 12.60 8.28
N ARG A 289 -32.64 13.67 9.04
CA ARG A 289 -31.65 14.71 8.68
C ARG A 289 -30.23 14.14 8.56
N LEU A 290 -29.85 13.25 9.49
CA LEU A 290 -28.55 12.57 9.44
C LEU A 290 -28.43 11.67 8.21
N ALA A 291 -29.46 10.88 7.90
CA ALA A 291 -29.49 10.01 6.73
C ALA A 291 -29.31 10.82 5.43
N GLN A 292 -30.05 11.93 5.26
CA GLN A 292 -29.88 12.83 4.11
C GLN A 292 -28.47 13.44 4.04
N GLY A 293 -27.88 13.80 5.17
CA GLY A 293 -26.51 14.33 5.23
C GLY A 293 -25.47 13.31 4.80
N LEU A 294 -25.64 12.05 5.22
CA LEU A 294 -24.77 10.94 4.83
C LEU A 294 -24.92 10.62 3.34
N GLU A 295 -26.14 10.53 2.83
CA GLU A 295 -26.39 10.30 1.39
C GLU A 295 -25.70 11.35 0.53
N ARG A 296 -25.80 12.64 0.88
CA ARG A 296 -25.11 13.71 0.14
C ARG A 296 -23.59 13.54 0.16
N LYS A 297 -23.00 13.19 1.31
CA LYS A 297 -21.55 12.95 1.42
C LYS A 297 -21.10 11.76 0.58
N VAL A 298 -21.87 10.67 0.56
CA VAL A 298 -21.57 9.49 -0.26
C VAL A 298 -21.55 9.87 -1.74
N VAL A 299 -22.56 10.59 -2.22
CA VAL A 299 -22.63 11.05 -3.62
C VAL A 299 -21.43 11.95 -3.97
N CYS A 300 -21.04 12.88 -3.09
CA CYS A 300 -19.87 13.73 -3.32
C CYS A 300 -18.56 12.92 -3.39
N LEU A 301 -18.37 11.97 -2.46
CA LEU A 301 -17.17 11.14 -2.43
C LEU A 301 -17.08 10.18 -3.62
N GLU A 302 -18.21 9.67 -4.09
CA GLU A 302 -18.26 8.86 -5.31
C GLU A 302 -17.85 9.68 -6.54
N ALA A 303 -18.33 10.92 -6.65
CA ALA A 303 -17.92 11.83 -7.73
C ALA A 303 -16.43 12.16 -7.68
N GLU A 304 -15.88 12.47 -6.50
CA GLU A 304 -14.45 12.74 -6.31
C GLU A 304 -13.58 11.52 -6.67
N LYS A 305 -13.99 10.33 -6.24
CA LYS A 305 -13.30 9.07 -6.60
C LYS A 305 -13.31 8.83 -8.10
N VAL A 306 -14.42 9.07 -8.78
CA VAL A 306 -14.51 8.90 -10.24
C VAL A 306 -13.56 9.86 -10.96
N ALA A 307 -13.52 11.13 -10.56
CA ALA A 307 -12.58 12.09 -11.14
C ALA A 307 -11.12 11.67 -10.95
N LEU A 308 -10.73 11.25 -9.74
CA LEU A 308 -9.36 10.80 -9.46
C LEU A 308 -8.98 9.54 -10.25
N LEU A 309 -9.91 8.61 -10.44
CA LEU A 309 -9.68 7.43 -11.27
C LEU A 309 -9.51 7.78 -12.76
N GLN A 310 -10.25 8.77 -13.26
CA GLN A 310 -10.10 9.26 -14.63
C GLN A 310 -8.74 9.91 -14.84
N ASP A 311 -8.31 10.78 -13.92
CA ASP A 311 -6.99 11.42 -13.99
C ASP A 311 -5.86 10.38 -13.97
N ARG A 312 -5.97 9.38 -13.10
CA ARG A 312 -4.98 8.29 -13.01
C ARG A 312 -4.96 7.42 -14.27
N ALA A 313 -6.11 7.20 -14.92
CA ALA A 313 -6.17 6.46 -16.17
C ALA A 313 -5.44 7.18 -17.30
N VAL A 314 -5.65 8.50 -17.43
CA VAL A 314 -4.93 9.33 -18.42
C VAL A 314 -3.43 9.32 -18.19
N GLU A 315 -2.99 9.45 -16.93
CA GLU A 315 -1.56 9.39 -16.58
C GLU A 315 -0.93 8.03 -16.94
N LEU A 316 -1.63 6.92 -16.66
CA LEU A 316 -1.16 5.58 -16.98
C LEU A 316 -1.09 5.33 -18.50
N GLU A 317 -2.08 5.82 -19.26
CA GLU A 317 -2.06 5.74 -20.73
C GLU A 317 -0.84 6.47 -21.29
N GLN A 318 -0.53 7.67 -20.79
CA GLN A 318 0.66 8.41 -21.20
C GLN A 318 1.95 7.65 -20.87
N GLN A 319 2.06 7.09 -19.66
CA GLN A 319 3.24 6.30 -19.27
C GLN A 319 3.42 5.03 -20.12
N ILE A 320 2.32 4.35 -20.48
CA ILE A 320 2.35 3.18 -21.36
C ILE A 320 2.82 3.59 -22.76
N GLN A 321 2.31 4.70 -23.28
CA GLN A 321 2.67 5.21 -24.60
C GLN A 321 4.15 5.60 -24.67
N ASP A 322 4.68 6.29 -23.66
CA ASP A 322 6.09 6.68 -23.61
C ASP A 322 7.01 5.46 -23.51
N ARG A 323 6.67 4.48 -22.65
CA ARG A 323 7.44 3.23 -22.51
C ARG A 323 7.41 2.38 -23.77
N THR A 324 6.26 2.26 -24.43
CA THR A 324 6.15 1.49 -25.67
C THR A 324 6.92 2.14 -26.81
N ALA A 325 6.91 3.47 -26.92
CA ALA A 325 7.74 4.19 -27.88
C ALA A 325 9.25 3.96 -27.65
N ALA A 326 9.70 4.05 -26.39
CA ALA A 326 11.10 3.81 -26.03
C ALA A 326 11.55 2.37 -26.33
N LEU A 327 10.72 1.37 -25.96
CA LEU A 327 11.00 -0.04 -26.24
C LEU A 327 11.08 -0.32 -27.74
N LYS A 328 10.18 0.29 -28.53
CA LYS A 328 10.20 0.15 -29.99
C LYS A 328 11.49 0.71 -30.60
N ALA A 329 11.91 1.91 -30.17
CA ALA A 329 13.17 2.51 -30.63
C ALA A 329 14.39 1.64 -30.27
N GLN A 330 14.39 1.03 -29.07
CA GLN A 330 15.46 0.11 -28.66
C GLN A 330 15.49 -1.16 -29.53
N ALA A 331 14.33 -1.78 -29.79
CA ALA A 331 14.24 -2.98 -30.63
C ALA A 331 14.69 -2.72 -32.08
N GLU A 332 14.35 -1.55 -32.64
CA GLU A 332 14.81 -1.13 -33.97
C GLU A 332 16.33 -0.99 -34.02
N ARG A 333 16.96 -0.38 -32.99
CA ARG A 333 18.42 -0.26 -32.88
C ARG A 333 19.11 -1.62 -32.81
N GLU A 334 18.58 -2.55 -32.00
CA GLU A 334 19.13 -3.91 -31.89
C GLU A 334 19.00 -4.70 -33.20
N THR A 335 17.90 -4.51 -33.93
CA THR A 335 17.69 -5.15 -35.24
C THR A 335 18.70 -4.67 -36.27
N LEU A 336 18.95 -3.35 -36.34
CA LEU A 336 19.96 -2.78 -37.25
C LEU A 336 21.37 -3.32 -36.94
N LEU A 337 21.72 -3.40 -35.66
CA LEU A 337 22.99 -3.99 -35.21
C LEU A 337 23.14 -5.45 -35.65
N ALA A 338 22.07 -6.25 -35.52
CA ALA A 338 22.07 -7.64 -35.93
C ALA A 338 22.22 -7.80 -37.46
N GLN A 339 21.61 -6.89 -38.24
CA GLN A 339 21.74 -6.90 -39.71
C GLN A 339 23.18 -6.62 -40.15
N VAL A 340 23.84 -5.63 -39.55
CA VAL A 340 25.26 -5.31 -39.83
C VAL A 340 26.15 -6.50 -39.46
N ALA A 341 25.93 -7.10 -38.28
CA ALA A 341 26.68 -8.28 -37.86
C ALA A 341 26.53 -9.46 -38.85
N ASN A 342 25.31 -9.75 -39.31
CA ASN A 342 25.07 -10.82 -40.28
C ASN A 342 25.79 -10.60 -41.62
N ARG A 343 25.87 -9.35 -42.11
CA ARG A 343 26.61 -9.06 -43.35
C ARG A 343 28.11 -9.31 -43.19
N ILE A 344 28.68 -8.99 -42.04
CA ILE A 344 30.09 -9.26 -41.71
C ILE A 344 30.40 -10.77 -41.69
N TYR A 345 29.46 -11.61 -41.25
CA TYR A 345 29.66 -13.07 -41.17
C TYR A 345 29.40 -13.84 -42.48
N ASN A 346 28.91 -13.20 -43.54
CA ASN A 346 28.53 -13.90 -44.78
C ASN A 346 29.71 -14.24 -45.70
N SER A 347 30.91 -13.74 -45.42
CA SER A 347 32.14 -14.10 -46.13
C SER A 347 33.11 -14.85 -45.23
N LEU A 348 33.96 -15.67 -45.85
CA LEU A 348 35.09 -16.34 -45.20
C LEU A 348 36.44 -15.78 -45.70
N ASP A 349 36.41 -14.72 -46.51
CA ASP A 349 37.59 -14.03 -47.01
C ASP A 349 37.90 -12.80 -46.16
N ILE A 350 39.14 -12.70 -45.68
CA ILE A 350 39.58 -11.64 -44.76
C ILE A 350 39.44 -10.25 -45.37
N GLN A 351 39.69 -10.12 -46.67
CA GLN A 351 39.63 -8.83 -47.38
C GLN A 351 38.17 -8.40 -47.54
N GLU A 352 37.31 -9.30 -48.01
CA GLU A 352 35.87 -9.03 -48.20
C GLU A 352 35.16 -8.71 -46.87
N ILE A 353 35.49 -9.42 -45.78
CA ILE A 353 34.97 -9.14 -44.43
C ILE A 353 35.38 -7.74 -43.99
N SER A 354 36.66 -7.37 -44.19
CA SER A 354 37.19 -6.09 -43.76
C SER A 354 36.60 -4.93 -44.58
N ASP A 355 36.51 -5.08 -45.90
CA ASP A 355 35.95 -4.09 -46.84
C ASP A 355 34.46 -3.83 -46.58
N THR A 356 33.70 -4.91 -46.35
CA THR A 356 32.28 -4.80 -45.98
C THR A 356 32.13 -4.07 -44.64
N CYS A 357 32.97 -4.41 -43.66
CA CYS A 357 32.94 -3.80 -42.33
C CYS A 357 33.22 -2.28 -42.39
N VAL A 358 34.30 -1.85 -43.05
CA VAL A 358 34.64 -0.41 -43.12
C VAL A 358 33.57 0.40 -43.85
N SER A 359 32.93 -0.17 -44.88
CA SER A 359 31.86 0.49 -45.62
C SER A 359 30.60 0.70 -44.78
N GLU A 360 30.13 -0.35 -44.11
CA GLU A 360 28.94 -0.30 -43.25
C GLU A 360 29.16 0.62 -42.04
N VAL A 361 30.35 0.55 -41.41
CA VAL A 361 30.70 1.42 -40.28
C VAL A 361 30.76 2.89 -40.72
N ARG A 362 31.32 3.20 -41.91
CA ARG A 362 31.36 4.58 -42.43
C ARG A 362 29.96 5.13 -42.64
N SER A 363 29.07 4.33 -43.25
CA SER A 363 27.67 4.68 -43.48
C SER A 363 26.93 4.95 -42.17
N PHE A 364 27.10 4.06 -41.18
CA PHE A 364 26.42 4.20 -39.89
C PHE A 364 26.93 5.38 -39.06
N LEU A 365 28.25 5.53 -38.92
CA LEU A 365 28.85 6.62 -38.14
C LEU A 365 28.80 7.96 -38.88
N SER A 366 28.49 7.98 -40.18
CA SER A 366 28.52 9.17 -41.02
C SER A 366 29.81 9.96 -40.82
N CYS A 367 30.95 9.26 -40.88
CA CYS A 367 32.28 9.84 -40.74
C CYS A 367 33.03 9.79 -42.07
N ASP A 368 34.09 10.58 -42.19
CA ASP A 368 34.75 10.83 -43.48
C ASP A 368 35.60 9.63 -43.94
N ARG A 369 36.18 8.88 -43.01
CA ARG A 369 36.98 7.70 -43.30
C ARG A 369 36.86 6.66 -42.18
N VAL A 370 36.71 5.40 -42.56
CA VAL A 370 36.89 4.24 -41.67
C VAL A 370 37.93 3.32 -42.27
N LEU A 371 38.83 2.81 -41.44
CA LEU A 371 39.89 1.92 -41.89
C LEU A 371 40.18 0.81 -40.89
N VAL A 372 40.70 -0.30 -41.40
CA VAL A 372 41.27 -1.39 -40.61
C VAL A 372 42.78 -1.33 -40.75
N TYR A 373 43.44 -1.14 -39.62
CA TYR A 373 44.89 -1.13 -39.51
C TYR A 373 45.35 -2.46 -38.92
N GLN A 374 46.15 -3.23 -39.66
CA GLN A 374 46.69 -4.51 -39.20
C GLN A 374 48.12 -4.34 -38.70
N PHE A 375 48.42 -4.87 -37.51
CA PHE A 375 49.77 -4.89 -36.98
C PHE A 375 50.62 -5.99 -37.62
N GLN A 376 51.87 -5.67 -37.92
CA GLN A 376 52.93 -6.60 -38.29
C GLN A 376 53.74 -7.01 -37.05
N PRO A 377 54.53 -8.10 -37.12
CA PRO A 377 55.33 -8.57 -35.99
C PRO A 377 56.34 -7.55 -35.43
N ASP A 378 56.76 -6.58 -36.24
CA ASP A 378 57.68 -5.49 -35.87
C ASP A 378 56.96 -4.25 -35.30
N TRP A 379 55.65 -4.34 -35.06
CA TRP A 379 54.76 -3.25 -34.66
C TRP A 379 54.57 -2.14 -35.69
N SER A 380 55.11 -2.28 -36.90
CA SER A 380 54.60 -1.52 -38.05
C SER A 380 53.18 -1.99 -38.36
N GLY A 381 52.46 -1.25 -39.18
CA GLY A 381 51.18 -1.77 -39.64
C GLY A 381 50.76 -1.23 -40.98
N VAL A 382 49.81 -1.94 -41.57
CA VAL A 382 49.31 -1.72 -42.92
C VAL A 382 47.83 -1.45 -42.83
N ILE A 383 47.38 -0.46 -43.60
CA ILE A 383 45.95 -0.27 -43.80
C ILE A 383 45.47 -1.33 -44.79
N VAL A 384 44.82 -2.37 -44.27
CA VAL A 384 44.36 -3.52 -45.05
C VAL A 384 43.00 -3.29 -45.69
N SER A 385 42.22 -2.38 -45.14
CA SER A 385 40.91 -2.01 -45.69
C SER A 385 40.57 -0.56 -45.33
N GLU A 386 39.90 0.13 -46.25
CA GLU A 386 39.54 1.54 -46.11
C GLU A 386 38.22 1.83 -46.84
N SER A 387 37.36 2.60 -46.18
CA SER A 387 36.24 3.29 -46.81
C SER A 387 36.36 4.78 -46.52
N VAL A 388 36.54 5.58 -47.57
CA VAL A 388 36.79 7.04 -47.48
C VAL A 388 35.86 7.80 -48.42
N ASP A 389 35.45 9.01 -48.03
CA ASP A 389 34.76 9.94 -48.92
C ASP A 389 35.68 10.38 -50.08
N ASP A 390 35.11 10.53 -51.28
CA ASP A 390 35.85 10.85 -52.51
C ASP A 390 36.64 12.17 -52.43
N SER A 391 36.31 13.02 -51.46
CA SER A 391 36.98 14.29 -51.19
C SER A 391 38.38 14.15 -50.58
N TYR A 392 38.76 12.96 -50.09
CA TYR A 392 40.03 12.73 -49.39
C TYR A 392 40.88 11.66 -50.07
N SER A 393 42.21 11.77 -49.90
CA SER A 393 43.14 10.78 -50.47
C SER A 393 43.04 9.43 -49.77
N SER A 394 43.03 8.34 -50.53
CA SER A 394 43.06 6.98 -49.99
C SER A 394 44.39 6.69 -49.28
N ALA A 395 44.30 6.04 -48.12
CA ALA A 395 45.42 5.55 -47.34
C ALA A 395 45.60 4.01 -47.46
N LEU A 396 44.76 3.34 -48.24
CA LEU A 396 44.78 1.90 -48.45
C LEU A 396 46.16 1.40 -48.91
N GLY A 397 46.66 0.35 -48.26
CA GLY A 397 47.95 -0.27 -48.60
C GLY A 397 49.18 0.47 -48.08
N ASN A 398 49.02 1.67 -47.49
CA ASN A 398 50.15 2.38 -46.90
C ASN A 398 50.70 1.62 -45.68
N GLN A 399 52.02 1.45 -45.65
CA GLN A 399 52.75 1.04 -44.46
C GLN A 399 52.99 2.25 -43.58
N ILE A 400 52.43 2.23 -42.37
CA ILE A 400 52.62 3.28 -41.39
C ILE A 400 53.54 2.72 -40.31
N GLN A 401 54.69 3.38 -40.17
CA GLN A 401 55.61 3.15 -39.07
C GLN A 401 55.51 4.32 -38.11
N ASP A 402 54.67 4.19 -37.09
CA ASP A 402 54.59 5.20 -36.03
C ASP A 402 55.74 4.99 -35.03
N SER A 403 56.92 5.41 -35.44
CA SER A 403 58.13 5.42 -34.61
C SER A 403 57.96 6.20 -33.29
N CYS A 404 56.95 7.07 -33.23
CA CYS A 404 56.70 7.98 -32.14
C CYS A 404 55.74 7.41 -31.08
N LEU A 405 54.92 6.43 -31.45
CA LEU A 405 54.13 5.63 -30.53
C LEU A 405 54.73 4.26 -30.22
N GLN A 406 55.74 3.78 -30.95
CA GLN A 406 56.25 2.41 -30.81
C GLN A 406 56.67 2.01 -29.37
N GLN A 407 57.15 2.96 -28.56
CA GLN A 407 57.53 2.72 -27.16
C GLN A 407 56.34 2.67 -26.17
N GLN A 408 55.16 3.19 -26.55
CA GLN A 408 53.97 3.28 -25.69
C GLN A 408 52.71 2.62 -26.30
N ALA A 409 52.77 2.18 -27.57
CA ALA A 409 51.67 1.59 -28.31
C ALA A 409 51.15 0.31 -27.64
N ALA A 410 52.06 -0.53 -27.15
CA ALA A 410 51.69 -1.74 -26.42
C ALA A 410 50.83 -1.42 -25.19
N THR A 411 51.17 -0.38 -24.43
CA THR A 411 50.42 0.07 -23.24
C THR A 411 49.13 0.81 -23.59
N LEU A 412 49.14 1.64 -24.63
CA LEU A 412 47.99 2.45 -25.06
C LEU A 412 46.84 1.57 -25.61
N TYR A 413 47.17 0.53 -26.37
CA TYR A 413 46.20 -0.40 -26.93
C TYR A 413 46.00 -1.67 -26.07
N SER A 414 46.55 -1.70 -24.85
CA SER A 414 46.38 -2.82 -23.92
C SER A 414 44.98 -2.89 -23.31
N SER A 415 44.27 -1.76 -23.19
CA SER A 415 42.90 -1.73 -22.68
C SER A 415 41.87 -2.03 -23.77
N ASP A 416 40.77 -2.70 -23.42
CA ASP A 416 39.62 -2.91 -24.34
C ASP A 416 38.76 -1.65 -24.53
N HIS A 417 39.19 -0.50 -24.01
CA HIS A 417 38.47 0.75 -24.10
C HIS A 417 38.77 1.48 -25.42
N PRO A 418 37.76 2.09 -26.06
CA PRO A 418 37.98 2.98 -27.19
C PRO A 418 38.89 4.15 -26.81
N ILE A 419 39.81 4.50 -27.71
CA ILE A 419 40.63 5.71 -27.61
C ILE A 419 39.93 6.79 -28.43
N VAL A 420 39.54 7.87 -27.76
CA VAL A 420 38.72 8.94 -28.34
C VAL A 420 39.54 10.23 -28.39
N ILE A 421 39.61 10.82 -29.57
CA ILE A 421 40.31 12.07 -29.83
C ILE A 421 39.34 12.98 -30.58
N ASN A 422 38.71 13.92 -29.87
CA ASN A 422 37.76 14.85 -30.50
C ASN A 422 38.46 15.94 -31.32
N ASP A 423 39.67 16.30 -30.89
CA ASP A 423 40.55 17.28 -31.53
C ASP A 423 42.01 16.84 -31.38
N ILE A 424 42.67 16.55 -32.51
CA ILE A 424 44.07 16.09 -32.54
C ILE A 424 45.07 17.17 -32.06
N ASP A 425 44.74 18.45 -32.17
CA ASP A 425 45.60 19.56 -31.80
C ASP A 425 45.55 19.83 -30.29
N ALA A 426 44.45 19.46 -29.63
CA ALA A 426 44.24 19.58 -28.19
C ALA A 426 44.57 18.29 -27.39
N ALA A 427 44.84 17.18 -28.06
CA ALA A 427 44.96 15.85 -27.44
C ALA A 427 46.25 15.58 -26.65
N GLY A 428 47.25 16.47 -26.73
CA GLY A 428 48.51 16.33 -25.98
C GLY A 428 49.45 15.21 -26.47
N TYR A 429 49.26 14.72 -27.70
CA TYR A 429 50.18 13.75 -28.32
C TYR A 429 51.49 14.41 -28.77
N SER A 430 52.50 13.57 -29.06
CA SER A 430 53.77 14.07 -29.61
C SER A 430 53.56 14.73 -30.98
N ASP A 431 54.32 15.79 -31.27
CA ASP A 431 54.29 16.51 -32.56
C ASP A 431 54.48 15.59 -33.77
N CYS A 432 55.25 14.51 -33.58
CA CYS A 432 55.45 13.50 -34.60
C CYS A 432 54.15 12.76 -34.95
N HIS A 433 53.38 12.33 -33.95
CA HIS A 433 52.11 11.63 -34.17
C HIS A 433 51.05 12.57 -34.77
N ILE A 434 50.99 13.83 -34.30
CA ILE A 434 50.09 14.84 -34.87
C ILE A 434 50.40 15.08 -36.36
N ARG A 435 51.69 15.16 -36.74
CA ARG A 435 52.08 15.29 -38.16
C ARG A 435 51.63 14.10 -39.01
N LEU A 436 51.73 12.89 -38.47
CA LEU A 436 51.25 11.68 -39.15
C LEU A 436 49.73 11.73 -39.37
N LEU A 437 48.95 12.09 -38.35
CA LEU A 437 47.49 12.25 -38.48
C LEU A 437 47.10 13.36 -39.49
N ARG A 438 47.83 14.48 -39.46
CA ARG A 438 47.63 15.59 -40.41
C ARG A 438 47.98 15.21 -41.86
N GLN A 439 48.97 14.34 -42.08
CA GLN A 439 49.27 13.82 -43.43
C GLN A 439 48.05 13.13 -44.06
N TYR A 440 47.23 12.50 -43.23
CA TYR A 440 45.98 11.86 -43.61
C TYR A 440 44.74 12.77 -43.45
N GLN A 441 44.95 14.06 -43.21
CA GLN A 441 43.92 15.09 -43.05
C GLN A 441 42.96 14.85 -41.88
N VAL A 442 43.36 14.06 -40.88
CA VAL A 442 42.54 13.74 -39.71
C VAL A 442 42.45 14.95 -38.78
N LYS A 443 41.25 15.24 -38.26
CA LYS A 443 40.99 16.27 -37.24
C LYS A 443 40.43 15.68 -35.93
N ALA A 444 39.63 14.63 -36.03
CA ALA A 444 39.16 13.83 -34.91
C ALA A 444 39.36 12.34 -35.22
N ASN A 445 39.69 11.55 -34.21
CA ASN A 445 40.07 10.15 -34.36
C ASN A 445 39.44 9.28 -33.27
N LEU A 446 38.76 8.21 -33.68
CA LEU A 446 38.18 7.20 -32.79
C LEU A 446 38.81 5.85 -33.12
N VAL A 447 39.53 5.27 -32.16
CA VAL A 447 40.32 4.05 -32.36
C VAL A 447 39.82 2.96 -31.42
N VAL A 448 39.51 1.79 -31.97
CA VAL A 448 39.10 0.62 -31.19
C VAL A 448 40.00 -0.57 -31.52
N PRO A 449 40.55 -1.28 -30.52
CA PRO A 449 41.36 -2.46 -30.77
C PRO A 449 40.52 -3.65 -31.28
N ILE A 450 41.05 -4.38 -32.26
CA ILE A 450 40.52 -5.64 -32.76
C ILE A 450 41.36 -6.76 -32.16
N ARG A 451 40.75 -7.58 -31.29
CA ARG A 451 41.44 -8.68 -30.60
C ARG A 451 40.99 -10.04 -31.08
N VAL A 452 41.85 -10.73 -31.83
CA VAL A 452 41.59 -12.09 -32.32
C VAL A 452 42.18 -13.09 -31.33
N SER A 453 41.33 -13.89 -30.68
CA SER A 453 41.74 -14.87 -29.64
C SER A 453 42.57 -14.27 -28.50
N GLY A 454 42.23 -13.04 -28.08
CA GLY A 454 42.89 -12.33 -26.96
C GLY A 454 44.15 -11.55 -27.35
N GLN A 455 44.69 -11.76 -28.56
CA GLN A 455 45.84 -11.01 -29.08
C GLN A 455 45.38 -9.81 -29.89
N LEU A 456 46.07 -8.67 -29.74
CA LEU A 456 45.82 -7.47 -30.56
C LEU A 456 46.22 -7.77 -32.01
N TRP A 457 45.23 -7.87 -32.90
CA TRP A 457 45.42 -8.18 -34.31
C TRP A 457 45.54 -6.89 -35.15
N GLY A 458 44.74 -5.88 -34.78
CA GLY A 458 44.67 -4.62 -35.52
C GLY A 458 43.83 -3.58 -34.78
N LEU A 459 43.56 -2.48 -35.45
CA LEU A 459 42.72 -1.38 -34.99
C LEU A 459 41.62 -1.12 -36.01
N LEU A 460 40.41 -0.90 -35.52
CA LEU A 460 39.31 -0.34 -36.29
C LEU A 460 39.26 1.16 -35.97
N ILE A 461 39.44 1.99 -37.00
CA ILE A 461 39.66 3.42 -36.83
C ILE A 461 38.62 4.21 -37.63
N GLY A 462 37.92 5.13 -36.97
CA GLY A 462 37.07 6.15 -37.58
C GLY A 462 37.72 7.52 -37.51
N HIS A 463 37.83 8.18 -38.66
CA HIS A 463 38.37 9.54 -38.77
C HIS A 463 37.28 10.53 -39.19
N GLN A 464 37.31 11.70 -38.57
CA GLN A 464 36.72 12.91 -39.12
C GLN A 464 37.85 13.80 -39.67
N CYS A 465 37.76 14.15 -40.94
CA CYS A 465 38.73 14.97 -41.66
C CYS A 465 38.21 16.39 -41.91
N ALA A 466 36.90 16.56 -42.08
CA ALA A 466 36.25 17.84 -42.36
C ALA A 466 36.37 18.83 -41.20
N SER A 467 36.06 18.38 -39.98
CA SER A 467 36.01 19.18 -38.75
C SER A 467 36.46 18.38 -37.53
N TYR A 468 36.66 19.07 -36.41
CA TYR A 468 36.69 18.44 -35.10
C TYR A 468 35.31 17.84 -34.79
N ARG A 469 35.26 16.80 -33.96
CA ARG A 469 34.02 16.06 -33.66
C ARG A 469 34.05 15.54 -32.24
N ASP A 470 33.00 15.84 -31.49
CA ASP A 470 32.75 15.20 -30.20
C ASP A 470 32.09 13.84 -30.42
N TRP A 471 32.87 12.76 -30.28
CA TRP A 471 32.38 11.40 -30.41
C TRP A 471 31.42 11.07 -29.26
N GLN A 472 30.21 10.63 -29.60
CA GLN A 472 29.17 10.31 -28.62
C GLN A 472 29.37 8.90 -28.04
N ILE A 473 28.86 8.67 -26.82
CA ILE A 473 28.97 7.37 -26.12
C ILE A 473 28.35 6.25 -26.96
N GLU A 474 27.27 6.53 -27.68
CA GLU A 474 26.56 5.61 -28.56
C GLU A 474 27.44 5.17 -29.74
N GLU A 475 28.27 6.06 -30.28
CA GLU A 475 29.17 5.83 -31.41
C GLU A 475 30.37 4.99 -30.97
N MET A 476 30.91 5.30 -29.78
CA MET A 476 31.98 4.52 -29.15
C MET A 476 31.52 3.09 -28.86
N THR A 477 30.35 2.94 -28.25
CA THR A 477 29.77 1.64 -27.88
C THR A 477 29.48 0.80 -29.12
N LEU A 478 28.99 1.44 -30.19
CA LEU A 478 28.77 0.80 -31.47
C LEU A 478 30.08 0.26 -32.04
N LEU A 479 31.09 1.12 -32.21
CA LEU A 479 32.34 0.74 -32.86
C LEU A 479 33.06 -0.37 -32.08
N GLN A 480 32.96 -0.34 -30.75
CA GLN A 480 33.42 -1.42 -29.88
C GLN A 480 32.67 -2.74 -30.12
N ARG A 481 31.33 -2.72 -30.23
CA ARG A 481 30.56 -3.94 -30.54
C ARG A 481 30.91 -4.49 -31.93
N ILE A 482 31.14 -3.62 -32.91
CA ILE A 482 31.53 -4.03 -34.26
C ILE A 482 32.95 -4.62 -34.27
N SER A 483 33.90 -4.06 -33.51
CA SER A 483 35.26 -4.61 -33.44
C SER A 483 35.27 -6.04 -32.88
N VAL A 484 34.41 -6.34 -31.89
CA VAL A 484 34.24 -7.70 -31.35
C VAL A 484 33.69 -8.64 -32.43
N ASN A 485 32.65 -8.24 -33.15
CA ASN A 485 32.08 -9.05 -34.24
C ASN A 485 33.11 -9.28 -35.36
N LEU A 486 33.84 -8.24 -35.74
CA LEU A 486 34.91 -8.31 -36.74
C LEU A 486 36.01 -9.28 -36.29
N ALA A 487 36.42 -9.23 -35.02
CA ALA A 487 37.43 -10.15 -34.49
C ALA A 487 36.99 -11.62 -34.55
N ILE A 488 35.71 -11.90 -34.30
CA ILE A 488 35.15 -13.26 -34.42
C ILE A 488 35.16 -13.70 -35.88
N ALA A 489 34.71 -12.84 -36.80
CA ALA A 489 34.70 -13.14 -38.24
C ALA A 489 36.13 -13.37 -38.79
N LEU A 490 37.10 -12.53 -38.39
CA LEU A 490 38.51 -12.69 -38.75
C LEU A 490 39.10 -13.99 -38.20
N LYS A 491 38.75 -14.37 -36.96
CA LYS A 491 39.15 -15.67 -36.40
C LYS A 491 38.63 -16.82 -37.27
N GLN A 492 37.35 -16.76 -37.65
CA GLN A 492 36.71 -17.78 -38.47
C GLN A 492 37.37 -17.89 -39.85
N ALA A 493 37.57 -16.77 -40.54
CA ALA A 493 38.23 -16.71 -41.84
C ALA A 493 39.68 -17.24 -41.78
N THR A 494 40.45 -16.80 -40.78
CA THR A 494 41.84 -17.27 -40.59
C THR A 494 41.90 -18.78 -40.34
N THR A 495 41.02 -19.30 -39.48
CA THR A 495 40.95 -20.75 -39.19
C THR A 495 40.59 -21.54 -40.46
N TYR A 496 39.68 -21.01 -41.26
CA TYR A 496 39.26 -21.65 -42.51
C TYR A 496 40.38 -21.66 -43.55
N GLN A 497 41.11 -20.55 -43.74
CA GLN A 497 42.27 -20.49 -44.65
C GLN A 497 43.37 -21.47 -44.23
N GLN A 498 43.68 -21.57 -42.92
CA GLN A 498 44.65 -22.54 -42.41
C GLN A 498 44.24 -23.98 -42.72
N LEU A 499 42.96 -24.30 -42.54
CA LEU A 499 42.43 -25.63 -42.87
C LEU A 499 42.57 -25.94 -44.36
N GLN A 500 42.27 -24.97 -45.24
CA GLN A 500 42.44 -25.15 -46.69
C GLN A 500 43.89 -25.42 -47.08
N VAL A 501 44.84 -24.69 -46.51
CA VAL A 501 46.28 -24.91 -46.75
C VAL A 501 46.70 -26.31 -46.28
N GLN A 502 46.32 -26.71 -45.06
CA GLN A 502 46.64 -28.04 -44.53
C GLN A 502 46.04 -29.17 -45.38
N LEU A 503 44.80 -29.02 -45.86
CA LEU A 503 44.17 -29.98 -46.75
C LEU A 503 44.92 -30.08 -48.08
N ARG A 504 45.35 -28.94 -48.65
CA ARG A 504 46.12 -28.90 -49.90
C ARG A 504 47.46 -29.62 -49.75
N ASP A 505 48.20 -29.32 -48.68
CA ASP A 505 49.50 -29.95 -48.40
C ASP A 505 49.35 -31.45 -48.18
N ARG A 506 48.31 -31.87 -47.44
CA ARG A 506 48.02 -33.30 -47.21
C ARG A 506 47.69 -34.04 -48.50
N LEU A 507 46.86 -33.46 -49.36
CA LEU A 507 46.51 -34.04 -50.66
C LEU A 507 47.75 -34.17 -51.57
N GLN A 508 48.64 -33.18 -51.56
CA GLN A 508 49.90 -33.23 -52.30
C GLN A 508 50.84 -34.31 -51.76
N ALA A 509 50.99 -34.43 -50.45
CA ALA A 509 51.81 -35.47 -49.83
C ALA A 509 51.27 -36.88 -50.11
N GLU A 510 49.95 -37.07 -50.06
CA GLU A 510 49.30 -38.34 -50.40
C GLU A 510 49.49 -38.70 -51.89
N ALA A 511 49.43 -37.71 -52.79
CA ALA A 511 49.70 -37.93 -54.22
C ALA A 511 51.16 -38.35 -54.48
N LEU A 512 52.13 -37.66 -53.87
CA LEU A 512 53.56 -38.02 -53.97
C LEU A 512 53.83 -39.41 -53.40
N LEU A 513 53.21 -39.76 -52.26
CA LEU A 513 53.35 -41.08 -51.65
C LEU A 513 52.78 -42.17 -52.57
N ARG A 514 51.61 -41.95 -53.17
CA ARG A 514 51.01 -42.89 -54.13
C ARG A 514 51.88 -43.07 -55.37
N GLU A 515 52.43 -41.99 -55.92
CA GLU A 515 53.36 -42.06 -57.06
C GLU A 515 54.62 -42.85 -56.71
N SER A 516 55.22 -42.58 -55.54
CA SER A 516 56.37 -43.34 -55.05
C SER A 516 56.03 -44.81 -54.84
N GLN A 517 54.86 -45.14 -54.28
CA GLN A 517 54.40 -46.51 -54.07
C GLN A 517 54.19 -47.25 -55.40
N GLN A 518 53.57 -46.61 -56.39
CA GLN A 518 53.42 -47.19 -57.72
C GLN A 518 54.77 -47.43 -58.39
N ARG A 519 55.72 -46.50 -58.24
CA ARG A 519 57.10 -46.67 -58.74
C ARG A 519 57.79 -47.86 -58.09
N TYR A 520 57.68 -48.01 -56.76
CA TYR A 520 58.22 -49.18 -56.05
C TYR A 520 57.52 -50.49 -56.44
N ALA A 521 56.19 -50.50 -56.57
CA ALA A 521 55.44 -51.69 -56.99
C ALA A 521 55.82 -52.15 -58.41
N THR A 522 56.01 -51.21 -59.33
CA THR A 522 56.46 -51.51 -60.71
C THR A 522 57.88 -52.07 -60.73
N LEU A 523 58.80 -51.49 -59.93
CA LEU A 523 60.16 -52.00 -59.76
C LEU A 523 60.18 -53.40 -59.10
N ALA A 524 59.37 -53.64 -58.08
CA ALA A 524 59.27 -54.93 -57.40
C ALA A 524 58.65 -56.02 -58.28
N ALA A 525 57.65 -55.69 -59.11
CA ALA A 525 57.04 -56.62 -60.06
C ALA A 525 57.99 -57.01 -61.21
N ALA A 526 59.01 -56.17 -61.51
CA ALA A 526 60.06 -56.47 -62.49
C ALA A 526 61.16 -57.40 -61.93
N VAL A 527 61.13 -57.75 -60.64
CA VAL A 527 62.06 -58.71 -60.01
C VAL A 527 61.38 -60.08 -59.91
N PRO A 528 61.86 -61.14 -60.62
CA PRO A 528 61.22 -62.45 -60.58
C PRO A 528 61.48 -63.16 -59.24
N VAL A 529 60.44 -63.33 -58.42
CA VAL A 529 60.48 -64.15 -57.20
C VAL A 529 60.29 -65.63 -57.55
N LEU A 530 61.36 -66.41 -57.41
CA LEU A 530 61.38 -67.87 -57.44
C LEU A 530 60.67 -68.44 -56.20
N LYS A 531 59.42 -68.90 -56.34
CA LYS A 531 58.83 -69.91 -55.44
C LYS A 531 57.94 -70.86 -56.24
N GLN A 532 58.28 -72.15 -56.25
CA GLN A 532 57.35 -73.23 -56.58
C GLN A 532 57.45 -74.39 -55.57
N PRO A 533 56.36 -75.16 -55.38
CA PRO A 533 56.04 -75.88 -54.15
C PRO A 533 56.59 -77.32 -54.15
N ALA A 534 56.80 -77.89 -52.95
CA ALA A 534 57.15 -79.30 -52.80
C ALA A 534 56.27 -80.01 -51.77
N LEU A 535 55.62 -81.09 -52.19
CA LEU A 535 55.09 -82.21 -51.39
C LEU A 535 55.07 -83.46 -52.31
N PRO A 536 55.04 -84.70 -51.81
CA PRO A 536 55.37 -85.20 -50.48
C PRO A 536 56.26 -86.48 -50.53
N SER A 537 57.33 -86.56 -49.74
CA SER A 537 57.78 -87.80 -49.07
C SER A 537 59.20 -87.63 -48.51
N GLY A 538 59.36 -87.96 -47.23
CA GLY A 538 60.67 -88.17 -46.62
C GLY A 538 61.41 -86.89 -46.23
N ASN A 539 61.58 -86.69 -44.93
CA ASN A 539 62.45 -85.67 -44.34
C ASN A 539 63.88 -85.70 -44.94
N ARG A 540 64.14 -84.84 -45.93
CA ARG A 540 65.45 -84.29 -46.29
C ARG A 540 65.27 -83.14 -47.29
N PHE A 541 65.52 -81.91 -46.84
CA PHE A 541 65.67 -80.76 -47.74
C PHE A 541 67.07 -80.80 -48.34
N GLU A 542 67.21 -81.29 -49.57
CA GLU A 542 68.44 -81.11 -50.34
C GLU A 542 68.38 -79.77 -51.06
N TRP A 543 69.11 -78.79 -50.54
CA TRP A 543 69.33 -77.52 -51.22
C TRP A 543 70.38 -77.71 -52.31
N ASN A 544 70.04 -77.38 -53.56
CA ASN A 544 71.01 -77.37 -54.64
C ASN A 544 71.99 -76.20 -54.44
N ILE A 545 73.20 -76.52 -53.95
CA ILE A 545 74.26 -75.57 -53.59
C ILE A 545 74.78 -74.78 -54.82
N SER A 546 74.42 -75.17 -56.04
CA SER A 546 74.79 -74.42 -57.25
C SER A 546 74.01 -73.11 -57.46
N ASP A 547 72.79 -72.97 -56.92
CA ASP A 547 71.95 -71.77 -57.10
C ASP A 547 72.08 -70.72 -55.98
N CYS A 548 72.52 -71.09 -54.78
CA CYS A 548 72.70 -70.12 -53.68
C CYS A 548 73.95 -69.22 -53.85
N ALA A 549 74.94 -69.61 -54.67
CA ALA A 549 76.18 -68.85 -54.83
C ALA A 549 76.04 -67.62 -55.75
N VAL A 550 75.02 -67.57 -56.61
CA VAL A 550 74.82 -66.50 -57.59
C VAL A 550 74.01 -65.33 -57.02
N HIS A 551 73.30 -65.49 -55.91
CA HIS A 551 72.45 -64.44 -55.33
C HIS A 551 72.88 -63.91 -53.96
N LEU A 552 73.81 -64.57 -53.26
CA LEU A 552 74.32 -64.11 -51.96
C LEU A 552 75.82 -63.74 -51.96
N GLY A 553 76.48 -63.76 -53.13
CA GLY A 553 77.86 -63.28 -53.30
C GLY A 553 78.93 -64.00 -52.48
N TYR A 554 78.60 -65.14 -51.87
CA TYR A 554 79.47 -65.85 -50.93
C TYR A 554 79.24 -67.37 -51.02
N ARG A 555 80.32 -68.16 -51.10
CA ARG A 555 80.30 -69.64 -51.04
C ARG A 555 80.76 -70.11 -49.65
N PRO A 556 79.87 -70.61 -48.77
CA PRO A 556 80.29 -71.19 -47.50
C PRO A 556 80.90 -72.59 -47.72
N LYS A 557 82.04 -72.88 -47.08
CA LYS A 557 82.60 -74.24 -46.99
C LYS A 557 81.68 -75.12 -46.13
N SER A 558 81.50 -76.38 -46.53
CA SER A 558 80.61 -77.37 -45.92
C SER A 558 80.80 -77.47 -44.40
N GLY A 559 79.80 -77.06 -43.62
CA GLY A 559 79.83 -77.25 -42.17
C GLY A 559 78.86 -76.40 -41.33
N ASP A 560 78.20 -75.36 -41.87
CA ASP A 560 77.49 -74.39 -41.02
C ASP A 560 76.05 -74.09 -41.53
N LEU A 561 75.24 -75.14 -41.68
CA LEU A 561 73.81 -75.06 -42.05
C LEU A 561 72.95 -74.33 -41.00
N THR A 562 73.49 -74.08 -39.81
CA THR A 562 72.86 -73.36 -38.69
C THR A 562 72.70 -71.86 -38.94
N LYS A 563 73.50 -71.24 -39.82
CA LYS A 563 73.39 -69.80 -40.14
C LYS A 563 72.31 -69.47 -41.17
N ILE A 564 72.00 -70.41 -42.07
CA ILE A 564 70.99 -70.21 -43.12
C ILE A 564 69.58 -70.19 -42.53
N GLY A 565 69.32 -71.02 -41.51
CA GLY A 565 68.03 -71.06 -40.81
C GLY A 565 67.67 -69.79 -40.02
N LYS A 566 68.66 -68.99 -39.59
CA LYS A 566 68.41 -67.74 -38.84
C LYS A 566 68.06 -66.54 -39.73
N ILE A 567 68.56 -66.50 -40.96
CA ILE A 567 68.25 -65.42 -41.91
C ILE A 567 66.86 -65.63 -42.55
N ALA A 568 66.45 -66.88 -42.75
CA ALA A 568 65.11 -67.21 -43.27
C ALA A 568 63.96 -66.97 -42.26
N ALA A 569 64.26 -66.73 -40.97
CA ALA A 569 63.26 -66.42 -39.95
C ALA A 569 63.09 -64.90 -39.69
N GLN A 570 63.89 -64.04 -40.35
CA GLN A 570 63.83 -62.57 -40.23
C GLN A 570 63.34 -61.86 -41.51
N LEU A 571 62.98 -62.63 -42.54
CA LEU A 571 62.16 -62.21 -43.69
C LEU A 571 60.80 -62.89 -43.58
#